data_AF-A0A7Y5FFK0-F1
#
_entry.id   AF-A0A7Y5FFK0-F1
#
_cell.length_a   1.000
_cell.length_b   1.000
_cell.length_c   1.000
_cell.angle_alpha   90.00
_cell.angle_beta   90.00
_cell.angle_gamma   90.00
#
_symmetry.space_group_name_H-M   'P 1'
#
loop_
_entity.id
_entity.type
_entity.pdbx_description
1 polymer ?
#
loop_
_entity_poly.entity_id
_entity_poly.type
_entity_poly.pdbx_seq_one_letter_code
_entity_poly.pdbx_strand_id
1 'polypeptide(L)'
;MQTSRILVTCPKAIPPILAHEIRALGLPVVAEKEAAVETIGTQHDTQRLNLWLRTGHRVLFLLKDFRCRTSAELYSHLVRLPWENYLDSHSPLSITSAVHNDTIKDTRFANLKCKDAIVDRLKRKTGRRPDSGPERTGAVVFLYWKAEEASIYLDTSGESLAKRGYRKIPLQAPMQETLAAATILATGWQGEGNFINPMCGSGTLAIEAAWLSLGRPPGLLRGNFGFMHLRGFEQAKWRALLAQAKAGMKKTLAAKIIATDHDPAAVAAARQNAKTAGVDHLIAFEVCDFAATPVPAGGGVIMLNPEYGERLGREAELQAIYPGIGDWFKQKCAGYTGYVFTGNLELAKRVGLRPKRRLPFFNGALECRLLEFELYEGSKPRWRE
;
A
#
# COMPACT_ATOMS: atom_id res chain seq x y z
N MET A 1 20.99 -19.18 -8.13
CA MET A 1 19.58 -19.07 -7.69
C MET A 1 18.71 -18.89 -8.93
N GLN A 2 17.55 -19.54 -9.02
CA GLN A 2 16.68 -19.40 -10.19
C GLN A 2 16.04 -18.01 -10.21
N THR A 3 16.25 -17.29 -11.30
CA THR A 3 15.59 -16.01 -11.58
C THR A 3 14.24 -16.25 -12.27
N SER A 4 13.22 -15.48 -11.91
CA SER A 4 11.88 -15.52 -12.53
C SER A 4 11.26 -14.12 -12.58
N ARG A 5 10.12 -14.02 -13.26
CA ARG A 5 9.26 -12.82 -13.21
C ARG A 5 8.66 -12.69 -11.81
N ILE A 6 8.65 -11.46 -11.31
CA ILE A 6 8.00 -11.07 -10.06
C ILE A 6 6.96 -10.01 -10.41
N LEU A 7 5.70 -10.26 -10.07
CA LEU A 7 4.61 -9.31 -10.23
C LEU A 7 4.34 -8.66 -8.88
N VAL A 8 4.47 -7.34 -8.79
CA VAL A 8 4.06 -6.57 -7.61
C VAL A 8 2.74 -5.88 -7.90
N THR A 9 1.67 -6.28 -7.21
CA THR A 9 0.34 -5.71 -7.42
C THR A 9 0.19 -4.38 -6.67
N CYS A 10 -0.61 -3.46 -7.20
CA CYS A 10 -0.96 -2.19 -6.56
C CYS A 10 -2.31 -1.68 -7.10
N PRO A 11 -2.94 -0.68 -6.47
CA PRO A 11 -4.07 0.03 -7.07
C PRO A 11 -3.72 0.67 -8.41
N LYS A 12 -4.75 0.97 -9.22
CA LYS A 12 -4.57 1.74 -10.47
C LYS A 12 -3.92 3.11 -10.19
N ALA A 13 -3.24 3.66 -11.19
CA ALA A 13 -2.50 4.92 -11.15
C ALA A 13 -1.25 4.95 -10.22
N ILE A 14 -1.04 3.95 -9.36
CA ILE A 14 0.17 3.77 -8.55
C ILE A 14 1.37 3.13 -9.29
N PRO A 15 1.24 2.36 -10.40
CA PRO A 15 2.38 1.69 -11.05
C PRO A 15 3.61 2.56 -11.30
N PRO A 16 3.53 3.83 -11.73
CA PRO A 16 4.72 4.66 -11.92
C PRO A 16 5.50 4.93 -10.63
N ILE A 17 4.79 5.11 -9.51
CA ILE A 17 5.40 5.32 -8.18
C ILE A 17 6.03 4.01 -7.69
N LEU A 18 5.31 2.89 -7.82
CA LEU A 18 5.82 1.58 -7.47
C LEU A 18 7.06 1.18 -8.30
N ALA A 19 7.06 1.50 -9.59
CA ALA A 19 8.19 1.26 -10.48
C ALA A 19 9.43 2.04 -10.03
N HIS A 20 9.27 3.27 -9.54
CA HIS A 20 10.37 4.02 -8.93
C HIS A 20 10.91 3.32 -7.67
N GLU A 21 10.05 2.85 -6.77
CA GLU A 21 10.48 2.09 -5.58
C GLU A 21 11.27 0.82 -5.95
N ILE A 22 10.81 0.06 -6.96
CA ILE A 22 11.49 -1.15 -7.44
C ILE A 22 12.89 -0.82 -8.00
N ARG A 23 13.01 0.24 -8.81
CA ARG A 23 14.31 0.71 -9.32
C ARG A 23 15.24 1.17 -8.20
N ALA A 24 14.72 1.88 -7.20
CA ALA A 24 15.48 2.27 -6.01
C ALA A 24 15.95 1.05 -5.19
N LEU A 25 15.22 -0.06 -5.27
CA LEU A 25 15.63 -1.35 -4.74
C LEU A 25 16.55 -2.15 -5.70
N GLY A 26 17.14 -1.51 -6.71
CA GLY A 26 18.15 -2.09 -7.60
C GLY A 26 17.62 -3.21 -8.50
N LEU A 27 16.31 -3.29 -8.71
CA LEU A 27 15.65 -4.29 -9.54
C LEU A 27 15.14 -3.64 -10.83
N PRO A 28 15.26 -4.32 -11.99
CA PRO A 28 14.83 -3.77 -13.27
C PRO A 28 13.30 -3.80 -13.40
N VAL A 29 12.70 -2.69 -13.84
CA VAL A 29 11.28 -2.68 -14.21
C VAL A 29 11.13 -3.20 -15.62
N VAL A 30 10.46 -4.35 -15.76
CA VAL A 30 10.20 -5.01 -17.04
C VAL A 30 8.95 -4.45 -17.71
N ALA A 31 7.89 -4.21 -16.92
CA ALA A 31 6.65 -3.64 -17.43
C ALA A 31 5.86 -2.93 -16.32
N GLU A 32 5.22 -1.82 -16.68
CA GLU A 32 4.20 -1.16 -15.86
C GLU A 32 2.83 -1.55 -16.44
N LYS A 33 2.03 -2.27 -15.65
CA LYS A 33 0.65 -2.66 -16.00
C LYS A 33 -0.33 -1.71 -15.35
N GLU A 34 -1.61 -1.82 -15.68
CA GLU A 34 -2.67 -0.95 -15.13
C GLU A 34 -2.70 -0.91 -13.58
N ALA A 35 -2.45 -2.06 -12.92
CA ALA A 35 -2.55 -2.24 -11.48
C ALA A 35 -1.40 -3.11 -10.91
N ALA A 36 -0.25 -3.12 -11.57
CA ALA A 36 0.92 -3.88 -11.13
C ALA A 36 2.20 -3.39 -11.83
N VAL A 37 3.35 -3.76 -11.27
CA VAL A 37 4.65 -3.62 -11.92
C VAL A 37 5.31 -5.00 -11.98
N GLU A 38 5.83 -5.36 -13.14
CA GLU A 38 6.65 -6.55 -13.33
C GLU A 38 8.13 -6.20 -13.23
N THR A 39 8.86 -7.03 -12.47
CA THR A 39 10.32 -7.04 -12.38
C THR A 39 10.81 -8.47 -12.58
N ILE A 40 12.12 -8.64 -12.69
CA ILE A 40 12.77 -9.95 -12.71
C ILE A 40 13.72 -10.05 -11.51
N GLY A 41 13.75 -11.20 -10.86
CA GLY A 41 14.61 -11.43 -9.70
C GLY A 41 14.50 -12.85 -9.16
N THR A 42 15.14 -13.09 -8.03
CA THR A 42 15.14 -14.36 -7.29
C THR A 42 14.11 -14.35 -6.16
N GLN A 43 13.87 -15.49 -5.53
CA GLN A 43 13.07 -15.56 -4.30
C GLN A 43 13.70 -14.77 -3.13
N HIS A 44 15.01 -14.50 -3.15
CA HIS A 44 15.64 -13.65 -2.15
C HIS A 44 15.27 -12.18 -2.36
N ASP A 45 15.19 -11.72 -3.62
CA ASP A 45 14.80 -10.36 -3.97
C ASP A 45 13.36 -10.03 -3.52
N THR A 46 12.47 -11.03 -3.50
CA THR A 46 11.11 -10.84 -2.97
C THR A 46 11.11 -10.51 -1.49
N GLN A 47 12.09 -10.96 -0.69
CA GLN A 47 12.20 -10.60 0.73
C GLN A 47 12.49 -9.10 0.88
N ARG A 48 13.41 -8.57 0.06
CA ARG A 48 13.72 -7.14 0.02
C ARG A 48 12.52 -6.32 -0.44
N LEU A 49 11.81 -6.76 -1.48
CA LEU A 49 10.58 -6.10 -1.95
C LEU A 49 9.50 -6.09 -0.86
N ASN A 50 9.26 -7.21 -0.18
CA ASN A 50 8.30 -7.28 0.92
C ASN A 50 8.65 -6.40 2.12
N LEU A 51 9.94 -6.20 2.39
CA LEU A 51 10.36 -5.34 3.50
C LEU A 51 10.17 -3.85 3.17
N TRP A 52 10.53 -3.44 1.96
CA TRP A 52 10.77 -2.03 1.64
C TRP A 52 9.67 -1.34 0.84
N LEU A 53 8.89 -2.05 0.03
CA LEU A 53 7.86 -1.42 -0.80
C LEU A 53 6.74 -0.83 0.04
N ARG A 54 6.45 0.46 -0.17
CA ARG A 54 5.39 1.17 0.55
C ARG A 54 4.07 1.19 -0.21
N THR A 55 4.10 1.11 -1.54
CA THR A 55 2.92 1.27 -2.40
C THR A 55 2.38 -0.02 -2.99
N GLY A 56 3.14 -1.12 -2.92
CA GLY A 56 2.73 -2.45 -3.37
C GLY A 56 1.78 -3.15 -2.38
N HIS A 57 0.89 -4.00 -2.89
CA HIS A 57 -0.02 -4.85 -2.11
C HIS A 57 0.50 -6.27 -1.91
N ARG A 58 1.07 -6.89 -2.95
CA ARG A 58 1.61 -8.26 -2.90
C ARG A 58 2.80 -8.40 -3.83
N VAL A 59 3.75 -9.23 -3.44
CA VAL A 59 4.92 -9.61 -4.23
C VAL A 59 4.76 -11.08 -4.64
N LEU A 60 4.52 -11.32 -5.92
CA LEU A 60 4.17 -12.64 -6.47
C LEU A 60 5.32 -13.16 -7.34
N PHE A 61 5.93 -14.28 -6.94
CA PHE A 61 7.02 -14.91 -7.69
C PHE A 61 6.46 -15.96 -8.65
N LEU A 62 6.63 -15.77 -9.97
CA LEU A 62 6.07 -16.64 -10.99
C LEU A 62 6.76 -18.01 -10.97
N LEU A 63 5.98 -19.08 -10.89
CA LEU A 63 6.48 -20.45 -11.08
C LEU A 63 6.29 -20.92 -12.52
N LYS A 64 5.11 -20.67 -13.09
CA LYS A 64 4.80 -21.13 -14.44
C LYS A 64 3.62 -20.38 -15.05
N ASP A 65 3.74 -20.09 -16.35
CA ASP A 65 2.64 -19.73 -17.24
C ASP A 65 2.23 -20.96 -18.05
N PHE A 66 0.93 -21.11 -18.29
CA PHE A 66 0.36 -22.17 -19.12
C PHE A 66 -1.02 -21.77 -19.65
N ARG A 67 -1.50 -22.47 -20.68
CA ARG A 67 -2.86 -22.31 -21.17
C ARG A 67 -3.75 -23.40 -20.62
N CYS A 68 -4.95 -23.05 -20.17
CA CYS A 68 -5.99 -24.01 -19.82
C CYS A 68 -7.39 -23.39 -19.96
N ARG A 69 -8.34 -24.20 -20.38
CA ARG A 69 -9.76 -23.84 -20.59
C ARG A 69 -10.67 -24.40 -19.50
N THR A 70 -10.28 -25.53 -18.94
CA THR A 70 -11.07 -26.29 -17.99
C THR A 70 -10.34 -26.50 -16.66
N SER A 71 -11.10 -26.74 -15.60
CA SER A 71 -10.51 -27.07 -14.29
C SER A 71 -9.73 -28.39 -14.29
N ALA A 72 -10.08 -29.33 -15.19
CA ALA A 72 -9.37 -30.58 -15.38
C ALA A 72 -7.99 -30.36 -16.01
N GLU A 73 -7.90 -29.47 -17.01
CA GLU A 73 -6.62 -29.04 -17.58
C GLU A 73 -5.77 -28.30 -16.54
N LEU A 74 -6.36 -27.37 -15.78
CA LEU A 74 -5.70 -26.68 -14.67
C LEU A 74 -5.08 -27.71 -13.70
N TYR A 75 -5.88 -28.67 -13.22
CA TYR A 75 -5.38 -29.73 -12.32
C TYR A 75 -4.23 -30.50 -12.96
N SER A 76 -4.38 -30.91 -14.23
CA SER A 76 -3.37 -31.68 -14.97
C SER A 76 -2.04 -30.95 -15.13
N HIS A 77 -2.07 -29.63 -15.30
CA HIS A 77 -0.86 -28.80 -15.31
C HIS A 77 -0.23 -28.71 -13.92
N LEU A 78 -1.04 -28.40 -12.90
CA LEU A 78 -0.54 -28.13 -11.56
C LEU A 78 0.01 -29.39 -10.88
N VAL A 79 -0.61 -30.57 -11.04
CA VAL A 79 -0.16 -31.82 -10.40
C VAL A 79 1.21 -32.31 -10.91
N ARG A 80 1.66 -31.80 -12.06
CA ARG A 80 2.96 -32.12 -12.67
C ARG A 80 4.09 -31.23 -12.16
N LEU A 81 3.78 -30.05 -11.61
CA LEU A 81 4.79 -29.15 -11.06
C LEU A 81 5.52 -29.80 -9.87
N PRO A 82 6.83 -29.57 -9.71
CA PRO A 82 7.59 -30.12 -8.59
C PRO A 82 7.38 -29.27 -7.32
N TRP A 83 6.15 -29.26 -6.79
CA TRP A 83 5.78 -28.49 -5.59
C TRP A 83 6.66 -28.78 -4.38
N GLU A 84 7.16 -30.00 -4.27
CA GLU A 84 8.10 -30.45 -3.24
C GLU A 84 9.42 -29.66 -3.21
N ASN A 85 9.76 -28.93 -4.27
CA ASN A 85 10.94 -28.06 -4.32
C ASN A 85 10.68 -26.69 -3.67
N TYR A 86 9.42 -26.30 -3.51
CA TYR A 86 9.02 -24.96 -3.06
C TYR A 86 8.25 -24.97 -1.75
N LEU A 87 7.50 -26.05 -1.47
CA LEU A 87 6.59 -26.16 -0.34
C LEU A 87 7.02 -27.29 0.61
N ASP A 88 6.86 -27.06 1.90
CA ASP A 88 6.98 -28.10 2.92
C ASP A 88 5.60 -28.67 3.24
N SER A 89 5.45 -30.00 3.22
CA SER A 89 4.23 -30.69 3.61
C SER A 89 3.86 -30.54 5.10
N HIS A 90 4.74 -29.97 5.92
CA HIS A 90 4.46 -29.61 7.32
C HIS A 90 3.92 -28.19 7.48
N SER A 91 4.07 -27.33 6.47
CA SER A 91 3.59 -25.94 6.53
C SER A 91 2.13 -25.88 6.04
N PRO A 92 1.25 -25.10 6.71
CA PRO A 92 -0.09 -24.84 6.22
C PRO A 92 -0.08 -24.21 4.82
N LEU A 93 -0.95 -24.66 3.93
CA LEU A 93 -1.09 -24.15 2.57
C LEU A 93 -2.40 -23.37 2.38
N SER A 94 -2.29 -22.18 1.81
CA SER A 94 -3.44 -21.38 1.37
C SER A 94 -3.41 -21.12 -0.13
N ILE A 95 -4.57 -21.20 -0.77
CA ILE A 95 -4.74 -20.84 -2.18
C ILE A 95 -5.60 -19.59 -2.29
N THR A 96 -5.09 -18.63 -3.05
CA THR A 96 -5.81 -17.43 -3.44
C THR A 96 -5.83 -17.30 -4.96
N SER A 97 -6.79 -16.58 -5.52
CA SER A 97 -6.87 -16.41 -6.96
C SER A 97 -7.54 -15.12 -7.39
N ALA A 98 -7.28 -14.75 -8.64
CA ALA A 98 -8.12 -13.87 -9.42
C ALA A 98 -8.46 -14.59 -10.73
N VAL A 99 -9.73 -14.98 -10.88
CA VAL A 99 -10.21 -15.77 -12.01
C VAL A 99 -11.26 -14.97 -12.77
N HIS A 100 -11.05 -14.82 -14.07
CA HIS A 100 -11.96 -14.17 -15.01
C HIS A 100 -12.03 -15.04 -16.27
N ASN A 101 -12.87 -16.07 -16.24
CA ASN A 101 -13.10 -16.91 -17.41
C ASN A 101 -14.57 -17.35 -17.49
N ASP A 102 -14.97 -17.87 -18.65
CA ASP A 102 -16.38 -18.23 -18.90
C ASP A 102 -16.80 -19.54 -18.20
N THR A 103 -15.84 -20.43 -17.94
CA THR A 103 -16.11 -21.78 -17.43
C THR A 103 -16.14 -21.86 -15.90
N ILE A 104 -15.46 -20.96 -15.20
CA ILE A 104 -15.35 -20.91 -13.73
C ILE A 104 -15.98 -19.61 -13.21
N LYS A 105 -17.25 -19.70 -12.83
CA LYS A 105 -18.01 -18.58 -12.27
C LYS A 105 -17.72 -18.32 -10.79
N ASP A 106 -17.10 -19.28 -10.10
CA ASP A 106 -16.75 -19.17 -8.68
C ASP A 106 -15.25 -19.42 -8.45
N THR A 107 -14.54 -18.38 -8.03
CA THR A 107 -13.09 -18.44 -7.73
C THR A 107 -12.75 -19.48 -6.66
N ARG A 108 -13.68 -19.80 -5.75
CA ARG A 108 -13.49 -20.83 -4.71
C ARG A 108 -13.32 -22.21 -5.31
N PHE A 109 -13.99 -22.48 -6.43
CA PHE A 109 -13.83 -23.74 -7.15
C PHE A 109 -12.44 -23.86 -7.80
N ALA A 110 -11.93 -22.78 -8.41
CA ALA A 110 -10.55 -22.75 -8.90
C ALA A 110 -9.54 -22.96 -7.77
N ASN A 111 -9.75 -22.31 -6.61
CA ASN A 111 -8.89 -22.48 -5.43
C ASN A 111 -8.89 -23.94 -4.94
N LEU A 112 -10.07 -24.57 -4.89
CA LEU A 112 -10.19 -25.98 -4.51
C LEU A 112 -9.40 -26.88 -5.46
N LYS A 113 -9.59 -26.71 -6.78
CA LYS A 113 -8.90 -27.52 -7.79
C LYS A 113 -7.39 -27.33 -7.79
N CYS A 114 -6.93 -26.10 -7.60
CA CYS A 114 -5.51 -25.79 -7.44
C CYS A 114 -4.94 -26.45 -6.17
N LYS A 115 -5.65 -26.34 -5.04
CA LYS A 115 -5.27 -26.97 -3.78
C LYS A 115 -5.16 -28.48 -3.93
N ASP A 116 -6.17 -29.13 -4.51
CA ASP A 116 -6.19 -30.58 -4.68
C ASP A 116 -4.99 -31.06 -5.50
N ALA A 117 -4.68 -30.39 -6.63
CA ALA A 117 -3.52 -30.72 -7.45
C ALA A 117 -2.18 -30.61 -6.71
N ILE A 118 -2.01 -29.56 -5.89
CA ILE A 118 -0.80 -29.34 -5.08
C ILE A 118 -0.69 -30.40 -3.98
N VAL A 119 -1.77 -30.63 -3.25
CA VAL A 119 -1.84 -31.59 -2.14
C VAL A 119 -1.57 -33.01 -2.64
N ASP A 120 -2.19 -33.42 -3.76
CA ASP A 120 -1.99 -34.75 -4.34
C ASP A 120 -0.55 -34.93 -4.80
N ARG A 121 0.07 -33.90 -5.40
CA ARG A 121 1.49 -33.93 -5.75
C ARG A 121 2.36 -34.11 -4.51
N LEU A 122 2.17 -33.30 -3.48
CA LEU A 122 2.96 -33.37 -2.24
C LEU A 122 2.78 -34.72 -1.56
N LYS A 123 1.54 -35.20 -1.38
CA LYS A 123 1.25 -36.50 -0.78
C LYS A 123 1.95 -37.64 -1.53
N ARG A 124 1.91 -37.64 -2.86
CA ARG A 124 2.58 -38.66 -3.68
C ARG A 124 4.11 -38.62 -3.57
N LYS A 125 4.71 -37.43 -3.38
CA LYS A 125 6.16 -37.26 -3.35
C LYS A 125 6.78 -37.34 -1.96
N THR A 126 6.04 -36.96 -0.92
CA THR A 126 6.54 -36.90 0.46
C THR A 126 5.82 -37.85 1.41
N GLY A 127 4.77 -38.53 0.95
CA GLY A 127 3.91 -39.39 1.78
C GLY A 127 2.93 -38.64 2.68
N ARG A 128 2.98 -37.29 2.71
CA ARG A 128 2.20 -36.46 3.64
C ARG A 128 1.31 -35.45 2.92
N ARG A 129 0.08 -35.32 3.41
CA ARG A 129 -0.85 -34.24 3.04
C ARG A 129 -0.59 -33.02 3.94
N PRO A 130 -0.31 -31.82 3.37
CA PRO A 130 -0.24 -30.61 4.19
C PRO A 130 -1.61 -30.21 4.71
N ASP A 131 -1.62 -29.54 5.87
CA ASP A 131 -2.79 -28.82 6.34
C ASP A 131 -3.09 -27.67 5.38
N SER A 132 -4.36 -27.34 5.21
CA SER A 132 -4.76 -26.30 4.25
C SER A 132 -5.97 -25.53 4.74
N GLY A 133 -6.00 -24.22 4.48
CA GLY A 133 -7.08 -23.34 4.93
C GLY A 133 -7.04 -21.96 4.26
N PRO A 134 -8.07 -21.14 4.48
CA PRO A 134 -8.13 -19.78 3.95
C PRO A 134 -7.15 -18.84 4.67
N GLU A 135 -6.65 -19.22 5.84
CA GLU A 135 -5.70 -18.44 6.61
C GLU A 135 -4.35 -18.35 5.90
N ARG A 136 -3.78 -17.14 5.87
CA ARG A 136 -2.49 -16.84 5.23
C ARG A 136 -1.35 -16.85 6.25
N THR A 137 -1.40 -17.82 7.16
CA THR A 137 -0.44 -18.01 8.25
C THR A 137 0.75 -18.87 7.82
N GLY A 138 0.59 -19.69 6.77
CA GLY A 138 1.65 -20.51 6.16
C GLY A 138 2.00 -20.11 4.73
N ALA A 139 2.37 -21.08 3.90
CA ALA A 139 2.69 -20.88 2.49
C ALA A 139 1.43 -20.49 1.69
N VAL A 140 1.58 -19.52 0.78
CA VAL A 140 0.47 -19.02 -0.03
C VAL A 140 0.80 -19.16 -1.51
N VAL A 141 -0.12 -19.77 -2.26
CA VAL A 141 -0.05 -19.87 -3.71
C VAL A 141 -1.15 -18.99 -4.31
N PHE A 142 -0.79 -18.22 -5.33
CA PHE A 142 -1.72 -17.37 -6.05
C PHE A 142 -1.91 -17.86 -7.48
N LEU A 143 -3.15 -18.13 -7.86
CA LEU A 143 -3.55 -18.46 -9.22
C LEU A 143 -4.16 -17.24 -9.91
N TYR A 144 -3.54 -16.79 -10.99
CA TYR A 144 -4.18 -15.89 -11.93
C TYR A 144 -4.70 -16.70 -13.11
N TRP A 145 -5.97 -16.53 -13.47
CA TRP A 145 -6.53 -17.19 -14.66
C TRP A 145 -7.50 -16.25 -15.37
N LYS A 146 -7.13 -15.81 -16.57
CA LYS A 146 -7.97 -14.94 -17.41
C LYS A 146 -8.12 -15.54 -18.79
N ALA A 147 -9.36 -15.68 -19.24
CA ALA A 147 -9.68 -16.41 -20.48
C ALA A 147 -9.01 -17.80 -20.50
N GLU A 148 -8.09 -18.04 -21.43
CA GLU A 148 -7.35 -19.31 -21.53
C GLU A 148 -5.95 -19.25 -20.92
N GLU A 149 -5.52 -18.11 -20.39
CA GLU A 149 -4.18 -17.90 -19.85
C GLU A 149 -4.18 -18.03 -18.32
N ALA A 150 -3.35 -18.94 -17.81
CA ALA A 150 -3.15 -19.16 -16.40
C ALA A 150 -1.69 -18.99 -16.00
N SER A 151 -1.49 -18.36 -14.84
CA SER A 151 -0.20 -18.14 -14.22
C SER A 151 -0.29 -18.55 -12.76
N ILE A 152 0.69 -19.34 -12.31
CA ILE A 152 0.77 -19.80 -10.92
C ILE A 152 2.00 -19.18 -10.24
N TYR A 153 1.76 -18.56 -9.08
CA TYR A 153 2.76 -17.81 -8.33
C TYR A 153 2.89 -18.32 -6.90
N LEU A 154 4.07 -18.17 -6.33
CA LEU A 154 4.23 -18.11 -4.88
C LEU A 154 3.90 -16.69 -4.43
N ASP A 155 2.90 -16.53 -3.55
CA ASP A 155 2.63 -15.25 -2.89
C ASP A 155 3.58 -15.11 -1.70
N THR A 156 4.63 -14.32 -1.92
CA THR A 156 5.70 -14.14 -0.94
C THR A 156 5.32 -13.17 0.18
N SER A 157 4.23 -12.42 0.01
CA SER A 157 3.72 -11.48 1.02
C SER A 157 2.84 -12.16 2.06
N GLY A 158 1.99 -13.09 1.62
CA GLY A 158 0.97 -13.72 2.47
C GLY A 158 -0.17 -12.75 2.77
N GLU A 159 -0.14 -12.02 3.89
CA GLU A 159 -1.08 -10.92 4.09
C GLU A 159 -0.71 -9.71 3.20
N SER A 160 -1.70 -8.93 2.74
CA SER A 160 -1.45 -7.74 1.93
C SER A 160 -0.45 -6.82 2.63
N LEU A 161 0.56 -6.31 1.91
CA LEU A 161 1.50 -5.29 2.38
C LEU A 161 0.80 -4.00 2.81
N ALA A 162 -0.47 -3.83 2.41
CA ALA A 162 -1.30 -2.78 2.95
C ALA A 162 -1.52 -2.89 4.47
N LYS A 163 -1.32 -4.05 5.08
CA LYS A 163 -1.42 -4.23 6.53
C LYS A 163 -0.02 -4.23 7.12
N ARG A 164 0.34 -3.09 7.71
CA ARG A 164 1.69 -2.83 8.27
C ARG A 164 1.83 -3.42 9.66
N GLY A 165 0.70 -3.60 10.34
CA GLY A 165 0.61 -4.11 11.71
C GLY A 165 0.35 -3.03 12.76
N TYR A 166 0.49 -1.74 12.43
CA TYR A 166 0.30 -0.65 13.40
C TYR A 166 -1.16 -0.22 13.61
N ARG A 167 -2.01 -0.35 12.58
CA ARG A 167 -3.40 0.11 12.65
C ARG A 167 -4.23 -0.83 13.53
N LYS A 168 -4.49 -0.41 14.76
CA LYS A 168 -5.35 -1.12 15.73
C LYS A 168 -6.74 -0.50 15.80
N ILE A 169 -6.84 0.81 15.59
CA ILE A 169 -8.09 1.56 15.66
C ILE A 169 -8.27 2.27 14.30
N PRO A 170 -8.98 1.66 13.33
CA PRO A 170 -9.07 2.18 11.97
C PRO A 170 -9.94 3.44 11.84
N LEU A 171 -10.91 3.63 12.76
CA LEU A 171 -12.06 4.55 12.60
C LEU A 171 -12.87 4.24 11.33
N GLN A 172 -13.77 5.15 10.93
CA GLN A 172 -14.58 4.98 9.73
C GLN A 172 -13.75 5.24 8.47
N ALA A 173 -13.82 4.29 7.52
CA ALA A 173 -13.30 4.39 6.16
C ALA A 173 -11.88 4.98 6.01
N PRO A 174 -10.86 4.48 6.75
CA PRO A 174 -9.51 5.02 6.63
C PRO A 174 -8.93 4.75 5.24
N MET A 175 -8.15 5.71 4.75
CA MET A 175 -7.26 5.51 3.61
C MET A 175 -6.33 4.32 3.90
N GLN A 176 -6.24 3.37 2.97
CA GLN A 176 -5.25 2.29 3.05
C GLN A 176 -3.85 2.88 3.10
N GLU A 177 -2.96 2.34 3.92
CA GLU A 177 -1.66 2.95 4.14
C GLU A 177 -0.77 2.91 2.86
N THR A 178 -1.10 2.07 1.85
CA THR A 178 -0.38 2.00 0.55
C THR A 178 -0.75 3.18 -0.31
N LEU A 179 -2.03 3.52 -0.29
CA LEU A 179 -2.55 4.72 -0.90
C LEU A 179 -2.04 5.98 -0.19
N ALA A 180 -1.98 5.96 1.15
CA ALA A 180 -1.38 7.05 1.92
C ALA A 180 0.10 7.27 1.57
N ALA A 181 0.91 6.20 1.56
CA ALA A 181 2.31 6.31 1.15
C ALA A 181 2.46 6.76 -0.32
N ALA A 182 1.64 6.24 -1.23
CA ALA A 182 1.69 6.62 -2.65
C ALA A 182 1.34 8.11 -2.85
N THR A 183 0.33 8.61 -2.15
CA THR A 183 -0.06 10.02 -2.24
C THR A 183 1.01 10.95 -1.65
N ILE A 184 1.66 10.57 -0.54
CA ILE A 184 2.82 11.29 0.01
C ILE A 184 3.97 11.31 -1.01
N LEU A 185 4.34 10.16 -1.58
CA LEU A 185 5.43 10.09 -2.57
C LEU A 185 5.12 10.92 -3.82
N ALA A 186 3.85 10.99 -4.24
CA ALA A 186 3.43 11.79 -5.39
C ALA A 186 3.57 13.31 -5.17
N THR A 187 3.62 13.77 -3.91
CA THR A 187 3.93 15.17 -3.59
C THR A 187 5.40 15.54 -3.86
N GLY A 188 6.28 14.54 -3.98
CA GLY A 188 7.73 14.72 -4.02
C GLY A 188 8.36 14.94 -2.64
N TRP A 189 7.59 14.90 -1.55
CA TRP A 189 8.12 15.02 -0.19
C TRP A 189 8.89 13.75 0.20
N GLN A 190 10.17 13.92 0.56
CA GLN A 190 11.09 12.83 0.92
C GLN A 190 11.57 12.91 2.38
N GLY A 191 10.76 13.52 3.26
CA GLY A 191 11.12 13.71 4.66
C GLY A 191 11.80 15.04 4.98
N GLU A 192 11.89 15.95 4.00
CA GLU A 192 12.46 17.29 4.14
C GLU A 192 11.34 18.36 4.21
N GLY A 193 11.47 19.32 5.12
CA GLY A 193 10.40 20.27 5.42
C GLY A 193 9.25 19.65 6.22
N ASN A 194 8.39 20.50 6.78
CA ASN A 194 7.32 20.03 7.68
C ASN A 194 6.27 19.22 6.91
N PHE A 195 5.61 18.29 7.60
CA PHE A 195 4.43 17.58 7.09
C PHE A 195 3.25 17.82 8.01
N ILE A 196 2.22 18.49 7.51
CA ILE A 196 1.04 18.84 8.29
C ILE A 196 -0.14 18.05 7.73
N ASN A 197 -0.80 17.28 8.58
CA ASN A 197 -2.01 16.55 8.23
C ASN A 197 -3.18 17.01 9.11
N PRO A 198 -3.87 18.09 8.72
CA PRO A 198 -5.17 18.44 9.27
C PRO A 198 -6.21 17.41 8.83
N MET A 199 -7.21 17.16 9.68
CA MET A 199 -8.19 16.09 9.50
C MET A 199 -7.49 14.72 9.42
N CYS A 200 -6.65 14.42 10.40
CA CYS A 200 -5.78 13.26 10.37
C CYS A 200 -6.51 11.92 10.50
N GLY A 201 -7.77 11.93 10.98
CA GLY A 201 -8.52 10.73 11.29
C GLY A 201 -7.70 9.81 12.19
N SER A 202 -7.51 8.56 11.77
CA SER A 202 -6.70 7.57 12.51
C SER A 202 -5.18 7.72 12.34
N GLY A 203 -4.69 8.84 11.79
CA GLY A 203 -3.28 9.23 11.73
C GLY A 203 -2.48 8.59 10.59
N THR A 204 -3.14 8.04 9.57
CA THR A 204 -2.46 7.21 8.56
C THR A 204 -1.39 7.96 7.79
N LEU A 205 -1.71 9.15 7.27
CA LEU A 205 -0.78 9.97 6.50
C LEU A 205 0.41 10.42 7.37
N ALA A 206 0.15 10.86 8.60
CA ALA A 206 1.19 11.28 9.53
C ALA A 206 2.15 10.14 9.90
N ILE A 207 1.63 8.93 10.12
CA ILE A 207 2.46 7.75 10.44
C ILE A 207 3.32 7.33 9.24
N GLU A 208 2.74 7.25 8.04
CA GLU A 208 3.50 6.92 6.81
C GLU A 208 4.54 8.00 6.49
N ALA A 209 4.23 9.28 6.71
CA ALA A 209 5.18 10.38 6.57
C ALA A 209 6.35 10.24 7.56
N ALA A 210 6.08 9.90 8.83
CA ALA A 210 7.12 9.66 9.82
C ALA A 210 8.00 8.48 9.42
N TRP A 211 7.41 7.37 8.97
CA TRP A 211 8.17 6.21 8.52
C TRP A 211 9.01 6.49 7.27
N LEU A 212 8.51 7.30 6.34
CA LEU A 212 9.27 7.73 5.17
C LEU A 212 10.47 8.59 5.58
N SER A 213 10.25 9.62 6.42
CA SER A 213 11.31 10.54 6.87
C SER A 213 12.42 9.83 7.67
N LEU A 214 12.05 8.83 8.48
CA LEU A 214 13.00 8.01 9.25
C LEU A 214 13.75 6.96 8.41
N GLY A 215 13.38 6.76 7.14
CA GLY A 215 13.88 5.64 6.35
C GLY A 215 13.45 4.28 6.92
N ARG A 216 12.34 4.21 7.66
CA ARG A 216 11.82 2.99 8.26
C ARG A 216 11.10 2.13 7.21
N PRO A 217 11.49 0.86 7.01
CA PRO A 217 10.78 -0.01 6.07
C PRO A 217 9.36 -0.35 6.55
N PRO A 218 8.36 -0.30 5.68
CA PRO A 218 6.97 -0.59 6.03
C PRO A 218 6.73 -2.04 6.49
N GLY A 219 7.54 -2.99 6.02
CA GLY A 219 7.44 -4.40 6.40
C GLY A 219 8.03 -4.73 7.77
N LEU A 220 8.71 -3.78 8.44
CA LEU A 220 9.52 -4.06 9.63
C LEU A 220 8.71 -4.54 10.85
N LEU A 221 7.45 -4.12 10.97
CA LEU A 221 6.56 -4.53 12.07
C LEU A 221 5.88 -5.88 11.83
N ARG A 222 5.97 -6.44 10.63
CA ARG A 222 5.30 -7.69 10.30
C ARG A 222 6.12 -8.87 10.81
N GLY A 223 5.48 -9.71 11.61
CA GLY A 223 6.08 -10.95 12.10
C GLY A 223 5.99 -12.12 11.13
N ASN A 224 5.17 -12.02 10.08
CA ASN A 224 4.91 -13.10 9.14
C ASN A 224 4.84 -12.62 7.68
N PHE A 225 5.43 -13.40 6.79
CA PHE A 225 5.35 -13.24 5.34
C PHE A 225 5.24 -14.61 4.67
N GLY A 226 4.61 -14.66 3.48
CA GLY A 226 4.46 -15.91 2.73
C GLY A 226 5.79 -16.59 2.40
N PHE A 227 6.86 -15.82 2.14
CA PHE A 227 8.19 -16.39 1.86
C PHE A 227 8.81 -17.15 3.03
N MET A 228 8.41 -16.89 4.28
CA MET A 228 8.98 -17.54 5.46
C MET A 228 8.61 -19.03 5.54
N HIS A 229 7.60 -19.43 4.78
CA HIS A 229 7.03 -20.79 4.76
C HIS A 229 7.42 -21.58 3.51
N LEU A 230 8.28 -21.01 2.66
CA LEU A 230 8.77 -21.64 1.45
C LEU A 230 10.07 -22.40 1.73
N ARG A 231 10.28 -23.51 1.01
CA ARG A 231 11.56 -24.20 1.01
C ARG A 231 12.66 -23.29 0.47
N GLY A 232 13.83 -23.37 1.10
CA GLY A 232 14.96 -22.49 0.80
C GLY A 232 14.91 -21.13 1.51
N PHE A 233 13.91 -20.87 2.37
CA PHE A 233 13.95 -19.72 3.25
C PHE A 233 15.07 -19.87 4.30
N GLU A 234 16.02 -18.93 4.27
CA GLU A 234 17.16 -18.90 5.18
C GLU A 234 16.94 -17.83 6.25
N GLN A 235 16.48 -18.26 7.43
CA GLN A 235 16.16 -17.37 8.56
C GLN A 235 17.34 -16.44 8.95
N ALA A 236 18.58 -16.92 8.82
CA ALA A 236 19.78 -16.12 9.10
C ALA A 236 19.94 -14.94 8.14
N LYS A 237 19.73 -15.14 6.83
CA LYS A 237 19.80 -14.07 5.82
C LYS A 237 18.71 -13.03 6.03
N TRP A 238 17.50 -13.47 6.35
CA TRP A 238 16.40 -12.56 6.69
C TRP A 238 16.70 -11.71 7.93
N ARG A 239 17.26 -12.32 8.99
CA ARG A 239 17.68 -11.59 10.19
C ARG A 239 18.76 -10.56 9.88
N ALA A 240 19.73 -10.88 9.03
CA ALA A 240 20.75 -9.94 8.58
C ALA A 240 20.14 -8.76 7.81
N LEU A 241 19.19 -9.03 6.90
CA LEU A 241 18.47 -8.01 6.13
C LEU A 241 17.67 -7.07 7.06
N LEU A 242 16.99 -7.61 8.07
CA LEU A 242 16.30 -6.81 9.10
C LEU A 242 17.27 -5.97 9.94
N ALA A 243 18.42 -6.53 10.32
CA ALA A 243 19.43 -5.81 11.10
C ALA A 243 20.02 -4.64 10.29
N GLN A 244 20.35 -4.86 9.02
CA GLN A 244 20.82 -3.83 8.11
C GLN A 244 19.78 -2.71 7.95
N ALA A 245 18.51 -3.06 7.76
CA ALA A 245 17.43 -2.09 7.63
C ALA A 245 17.27 -1.23 8.90
N LYS A 246 17.34 -1.84 10.09
CA LYS A 246 17.29 -1.10 11.36
C LYS A 246 18.50 -0.18 11.55
N ALA A 247 19.69 -0.60 11.14
CA ALA A 247 20.91 0.19 11.24
C ALA A 247 20.89 1.43 10.33
N GLY A 248 20.22 1.35 9.17
CA GLY A 248 20.07 2.46 8.23
C GLY A 248 18.97 3.48 8.60
N MET A 249 18.17 3.22 9.64
CA MET A 249 17.10 4.12 10.06
C MET A 249 17.65 5.35 10.79
N LYS A 250 17.03 6.50 10.54
CA LYS A 250 17.23 7.71 11.34
C LYS A 250 16.49 7.56 12.69
N LYS A 251 16.98 8.25 13.71
CA LYS A 251 16.38 8.27 15.06
C LYS A 251 15.48 9.49 15.30
N THR A 252 15.67 10.55 14.53
CA THR A 252 14.98 11.83 14.67
C THR A 252 14.45 12.29 13.30
N LEU A 253 13.41 13.11 13.34
CA LEU A 253 12.89 13.78 12.15
C LEU A 253 13.68 15.07 11.90
N ALA A 254 13.90 15.40 10.63
CA ALA A 254 14.55 16.65 10.23
C ALA A 254 13.61 17.87 10.38
N ALA A 255 12.31 17.63 10.37
CA ALA A 255 11.27 18.64 10.43
C ALA A 255 10.05 18.13 11.20
N LYS A 256 9.08 19.00 11.50
CA LYS A 256 7.92 18.64 12.31
C LYS A 256 6.90 17.86 11.49
N ILE A 257 6.29 16.86 12.12
CA ILE A 257 5.07 16.23 11.64
C ILE A 257 3.95 16.60 12.61
N ILE A 258 2.90 17.24 12.09
CA ILE A 258 1.76 17.72 12.88
C ILE A 258 0.51 17.03 12.36
N ALA A 259 -0.29 16.47 13.27
CA ALA A 259 -1.51 15.73 12.94
C ALA A 259 -2.65 16.18 13.85
N THR A 260 -3.68 16.78 13.27
CA THR A 260 -4.79 17.37 14.02
C THR A 260 -6.12 16.85 13.51
N ASP A 261 -7.10 16.77 14.41
CA ASP A 261 -8.48 16.49 14.06
C ASP A 261 -9.42 17.21 15.03
N HIS A 262 -10.61 17.58 14.55
CA HIS A 262 -11.66 18.16 15.36
C HIS A 262 -12.27 17.12 16.32
N ASP A 263 -12.21 15.83 15.95
CA ASP A 263 -12.72 14.73 16.76
C ASP A 263 -11.64 14.24 17.76
N PRO A 264 -11.85 14.39 19.09
CA PRO A 264 -10.94 13.88 20.09
C PRO A 264 -10.70 12.37 19.98
N ALA A 265 -11.71 11.59 19.57
CA ALA A 265 -11.60 10.14 19.39
C ALA A 265 -10.67 9.80 18.22
N ALA A 266 -10.68 10.62 17.16
CA ALA A 266 -9.79 10.45 16.03
C ALA A 266 -8.31 10.68 16.43
N VAL A 267 -8.04 11.78 17.13
CA VAL A 267 -6.70 12.08 17.66
C VAL A 267 -6.20 11.00 18.63
N ALA A 268 -7.07 10.50 19.50
CA ALA A 268 -6.72 9.39 20.40
C ALA A 268 -6.37 8.11 19.62
N ALA A 269 -7.14 7.76 18.59
CA ALA A 269 -6.85 6.64 17.71
C ALA A 269 -5.54 6.82 16.95
N ALA A 270 -5.28 8.02 16.43
CA ALA A 270 -4.04 8.38 15.74
C ALA A 270 -2.81 8.20 16.64
N ARG A 271 -2.86 8.71 17.89
CA ARG A 271 -1.80 8.51 18.89
C ARG A 271 -1.56 7.03 19.19
N GLN A 272 -2.61 6.23 19.39
CA GLN A 272 -2.47 4.80 19.69
C GLN A 272 -1.90 4.00 18.52
N ASN A 273 -2.32 4.31 17.29
CA ASN A 273 -1.76 3.73 16.08
C ASN A 273 -0.29 4.13 15.91
N ALA A 274 0.07 5.40 16.16
CA ALA A 274 1.44 5.89 16.11
C ALA A 274 2.34 5.26 17.18
N LYS A 275 1.79 4.98 18.37
CA LYS A 275 2.48 4.25 19.44
C LYS A 275 2.81 2.82 19.00
N THR A 276 1.84 2.15 18.40
CA THR A 276 2.05 0.81 17.81
C THR A 276 3.06 0.88 16.65
N ALA A 277 3.08 1.97 15.89
CA ALA A 277 4.03 2.23 14.82
C ALA A 277 5.45 2.62 15.32
N GLY A 278 5.59 2.95 16.61
CA GLY A 278 6.83 3.38 17.26
C GLY A 278 7.25 4.82 16.94
N VAL A 279 6.29 5.71 16.59
CA VAL A 279 6.57 7.09 16.15
C VAL A 279 5.66 8.15 16.80
N ASP A 280 4.91 7.79 17.84
CA ASP A 280 4.02 8.71 18.57
C ASP A 280 4.74 9.94 19.11
N HIS A 281 5.90 9.74 19.73
CA HIS A 281 6.75 10.80 20.30
C HIS A 281 7.37 11.73 19.24
N LEU A 282 7.26 11.38 17.95
CA LEU A 282 7.80 12.17 16.84
C LEU A 282 6.70 12.98 16.12
N ILE A 283 5.44 12.76 16.46
CA ILE A 283 4.30 13.42 15.83
C ILE A 283 3.62 14.32 16.85
N ALA A 284 3.49 15.60 16.53
CA ALA A 284 2.71 16.54 17.34
C ALA A 284 1.23 16.36 17.01
N PHE A 285 0.50 15.80 17.97
CA PHE A 285 -0.95 15.61 17.85
C PHE A 285 -1.69 16.67 18.67
N GLU A 286 -2.81 17.17 18.14
CA GLU A 286 -3.67 18.15 18.82
C GLU A 286 -5.13 17.99 18.38
N VAL A 287 -6.07 18.24 19.30
CA VAL A 287 -7.50 18.28 18.99
C VAL A 287 -7.86 19.72 18.67
N CYS A 288 -8.14 20.00 17.39
CA CYS A 288 -8.56 21.33 16.95
C CYS A 288 -9.24 21.26 15.58
N ASP A 289 -10.00 22.30 15.25
CA ASP A 289 -10.47 22.48 13.88
C ASP A 289 -9.28 22.64 12.92
N PHE A 290 -9.42 22.17 11.67
CA PHE A 290 -8.33 22.22 10.70
C PHE A 290 -7.81 23.65 10.49
N ALA A 291 -8.67 24.68 10.56
CA ALA A 291 -8.27 26.07 10.38
C ALA A 291 -7.45 26.64 11.57
N ALA A 292 -7.46 25.94 12.71
CA ALA A 292 -6.65 26.24 13.88
C ALA A 292 -5.36 25.40 13.95
N THR A 293 -5.11 24.52 12.98
CA THR A 293 -3.90 23.69 12.96
C THR A 293 -2.64 24.55 12.92
N PRO A 294 -1.64 24.30 13.79
CA PRO A 294 -0.38 25.04 13.76
C PRO A 294 0.38 24.82 12.44
N VAL A 295 0.75 25.92 11.77
CA VAL A 295 1.57 25.92 10.56
C VAL A 295 2.90 26.62 10.85
N PRO A 296 3.94 25.89 11.29
CA PRO A 296 5.23 26.49 11.60
C PRO A 296 5.92 27.05 10.34
N ALA A 297 6.88 27.95 10.50
CA ALA A 297 7.75 28.36 9.40
C ALA A 297 8.62 27.18 8.90
N GLY A 298 9.23 27.34 7.72
CA GLY A 298 10.12 26.35 7.11
C GLY A 298 9.50 25.57 5.94
N GLY A 299 8.25 25.86 5.60
CA GLY A 299 7.55 25.26 4.45
C GLY A 299 7.38 23.74 4.56
N GLY A 300 7.08 23.12 3.43
CA GLY A 300 6.84 21.69 3.30
C GLY A 300 5.47 21.38 2.70
N VAL A 301 4.85 20.31 3.19
CA VAL A 301 3.58 19.78 2.66
C VAL A 301 2.48 19.88 3.70
N ILE A 302 1.31 20.35 3.26
CA ILE A 302 0.05 20.24 4.00
C ILE A 302 -0.85 19.30 3.22
N MET A 303 -1.32 18.23 3.84
CA MET A 303 -2.15 17.23 3.16
C MET A 303 -3.43 16.94 3.94
N LEU A 304 -4.56 17.16 3.28
CA LEU A 304 -5.89 16.91 3.81
C LEU A 304 -6.53 15.73 3.08
N ASN A 305 -7.27 14.92 3.82
CA ASN A 305 -8.13 13.86 3.33
C ASN A 305 -9.52 14.05 3.96
N PRO A 306 -10.26 15.11 3.59
CA PRO A 306 -11.59 15.38 4.13
C PRO A 306 -12.56 14.24 3.78
N GLU A 307 -13.71 14.18 4.44
CA GLU A 307 -14.78 13.29 4.01
C GLU A 307 -15.27 13.66 2.59
N TYR A 308 -15.52 12.65 1.74
CA TYR A 308 -15.95 12.83 0.35
C TYR A 308 -16.94 11.76 -0.16
N GLY A 309 -17.46 10.90 0.72
CA GLY A 309 -18.33 9.78 0.33
C GLY A 309 -19.81 10.15 0.16
N GLU A 310 -20.53 9.37 -0.66
CA GLU A 310 -21.97 9.44 -0.90
C GLU A 310 -22.79 8.92 0.30
N ARG A 311 -22.73 9.60 1.45
CA ARG A 311 -23.71 9.36 2.51
C ARG A 311 -24.78 10.44 2.41
N LEU A 312 -25.93 10.05 1.85
CA LEU A 312 -27.17 10.83 1.86
C LEU A 312 -27.37 11.46 3.25
N GLY A 313 -27.42 12.80 3.30
CA GLY A 313 -27.71 13.56 4.52
C GLY A 313 -26.56 14.40 5.09
N ARG A 314 -25.29 14.22 4.67
CA ARG A 314 -24.15 15.05 5.13
C ARG A 314 -23.62 16.06 4.10
N GLU A 315 -24.23 16.14 2.93
CA GLU A 315 -23.76 17.02 1.86
C GLU A 315 -23.70 18.49 2.30
N ALA A 316 -24.66 18.97 3.10
CA ALA A 316 -24.68 20.35 3.58
C ALA A 316 -23.50 20.70 4.50
N GLU A 317 -23.07 19.76 5.36
CA GLU A 317 -21.90 19.95 6.24
C GLU A 317 -20.59 19.94 5.43
N LEU A 318 -20.48 19.03 4.46
CA LEU A 318 -19.32 18.96 3.56
C LEU A 318 -19.18 20.19 2.66
N GLN A 319 -20.30 20.85 2.33
CA GLN A 319 -20.29 22.05 1.49
C GLN A 319 -19.56 23.24 2.11
N ALA A 320 -19.49 23.35 3.44
CA ALA A 320 -18.77 24.42 4.13
C ALA A 320 -17.27 24.12 4.31
N ILE A 321 -16.91 22.84 4.42
CA ILE A 321 -15.52 22.40 4.64
C ILE A 321 -14.60 22.82 3.49
N TYR A 322 -15.00 22.55 2.23
CA TYR A 322 -14.13 22.78 1.08
C TYR A 322 -13.80 24.27 0.86
N PRO A 323 -14.76 25.22 0.91
CA PRO A 323 -14.47 26.65 0.94
C PRO A 323 -13.53 27.04 2.09
N GLY A 324 -13.78 26.53 3.29
CA GLY A 324 -12.93 26.79 4.46
C GLY A 324 -11.49 26.33 4.28
N ILE A 325 -11.25 25.21 3.60
CA ILE A 325 -9.89 24.76 3.22
C ILE A 325 -9.22 25.82 2.33
N GLY A 326 -9.94 26.36 1.35
CA GLY A 326 -9.45 27.42 0.46
C GLY A 326 -9.05 28.69 1.20
N ASP A 327 -9.88 29.12 2.15
CA ASP A 327 -9.62 30.31 2.96
C ASP A 327 -8.44 30.10 3.91
N TRP A 328 -8.38 28.95 4.58
CA TRP A 328 -7.26 28.59 5.44
C TRP A 328 -5.94 28.50 4.68
N PHE A 329 -5.95 27.92 3.48
CA PHE A 329 -4.79 27.88 2.59
C PHE A 329 -4.27 29.28 2.25
N LYS A 330 -5.14 30.24 1.95
CA LYS A 330 -4.76 31.63 1.63
C LYS A 330 -4.23 32.38 2.84
N GLN A 331 -4.85 32.18 4.02
CA GLN A 331 -4.60 33.02 5.19
C GLN A 331 -3.42 32.57 6.04
N LYS A 332 -3.21 31.24 6.18
CA LYS A 332 -2.26 30.69 7.17
C LYS A 332 -1.20 29.75 6.62
N CYS A 333 -1.30 29.36 5.35
CA CYS A 333 -0.48 28.29 4.78
C CYS A 333 0.52 28.76 3.72
N ALA A 334 0.80 30.07 3.65
CA ALA A 334 1.77 30.60 2.70
C ALA A 334 3.17 29.98 2.92
N GLY A 335 3.87 29.71 1.82
CA GLY A 335 5.17 29.03 1.81
C GLY A 335 5.10 27.49 1.82
N TYR A 336 3.90 26.91 1.82
CA TYR A 336 3.68 25.47 1.73
C TYR A 336 3.16 25.04 0.35
N THR A 337 3.26 23.74 0.07
CA THR A 337 2.44 23.12 -0.99
C THR A 337 1.27 22.39 -0.33
N GLY A 338 0.05 22.82 -0.65
CA GLY A 338 -1.19 22.25 -0.15
C GLY A 338 -1.70 21.12 -1.02
N TYR A 339 -2.22 20.07 -0.40
CA TYR A 339 -2.80 18.93 -1.09
C TYR A 339 -4.15 18.56 -0.49
N VAL A 340 -5.14 18.32 -1.35
CA VAL A 340 -6.47 17.81 -0.95
C VAL A 340 -6.74 16.52 -1.70
N PHE A 341 -6.90 15.42 -0.96
CA PHE A 341 -7.32 14.14 -1.50
C PHE A 341 -8.84 13.99 -1.39
N THR A 342 -9.52 13.81 -2.53
CA THR A 342 -10.98 13.68 -2.55
C THR A 342 -11.49 12.83 -3.72
N GLY A 343 -12.56 12.08 -3.48
CA GLY A 343 -13.38 11.42 -4.51
C GLY A 343 -14.50 12.30 -5.07
N ASN A 344 -14.78 13.46 -4.46
CA ASN A 344 -15.88 14.33 -4.87
C ASN A 344 -15.36 15.55 -5.64
N LEU A 345 -15.43 15.48 -6.98
CA LEU A 345 -14.92 16.55 -7.86
C LEU A 345 -15.78 17.81 -7.85
N GLU A 346 -17.05 17.74 -7.44
CA GLU A 346 -17.90 18.92 -7.31
C GLU A 346 -17.55 19.72 -6.06
N LEU A 347 -17.34 19.05 -4.92
CA LEU A 347 -16.84 19.68 -3.70
C LEU A 347 -15.42 20.24 -3.90
N ALA A 348 -14.57 19.55 -4.66
CA ALA A 348 -13.24 20.04 -5.02
C ALA A 348 -13.25 21.44 -5.67
N LYS A 349 -14.27 21.77 -6.48
CA LYS A 349 -14.39 23.10 -7.11
C LYS A 349 -14.62 24.19 -6.07
N ARG A 350 -15.22 23.85 -4.92
CA ARG A 350 -15.54 24.79 -3.85
C ARG A 350 -14.35 25.24 -3.02
N VAL A 351 -13.17 24.60 -3.18
CA VAL A 351 -11.91 25.10 -2.58
C VAL A 351 -11.58 26.53 -3.05
N GLY A 352 -12.11 26.97 -4.20
CA GLY A 352 -11.96 28.36 -4.63
C GLY A 352 -10.51 28.76 -4.98
N LEU A 353 -9.65 27.76 -5.17
CA LEU A 353 -8.27 27.88 -5.63
C LEU A 353 -8.10 27.02 -6.89
N ARG A 354 -7.29 27.50 -7.84
CA ARG A 354 -6.96 26.72 -9.04
C ARG A 354 -5.84 25.73 -8.70
N PRO A 355 -6.08 24.41 -8.76
CA PRO A 355 -5.02 23.43 -8.54
C PRO A 355 -4.00 23.49 -9.67
N LYS A 356 -2.72 23.37 -9.34
CA LYS A 356 -1.61 23.26 -10.29
C LYS A 356 -1.62 21.90 -10.99
N ARG A 357 -1.82 20.83 -10.21
CA ARG A 357 -1.90 19.43 -10.70
C ARG A 357 -3.11 18.72 -10.09
N ARG A 358 -3.63 17.74 -10.83
CA ARG A 358 -4.69 16.83 -10.39
C ARG A 358 -4.25 15.41 -10.68
N LEU A 359 -3.80 14.68 -9.67
CA LEU A 359 -3.23 13.35 -9.84
C LEU A 359 -4.31 12.29 -9.59
N PRO A 360 -4.54 11.34 -10.51
CA PRO A 360 -5.52 10.28 -10.33
C PRO A 360 -5.04 9.24 -9.31
N PHE A 361 -5.97 8.77 -8.48
CA PHE A 361 -5.77 7.68 -7.53
C PHE A 361 -7.06 6.87 -7.41
N PHE A 362 -6.98 5.69 -6.80
CA PHE A 362 -8.15 4.85 -6.56
C PHE A 362 -8.18 4.37 -5.11
N ASN A 363 -9.28 4.62 -4.42
CA ASN A 363 -9.58 4.07 -3.10
C ASN A 363 -10.59 2.93 -3.25
N GLY A 364 -10.09 1.70 -3.39
CA GLY A 364 -10.91 0.59 -3.85
C GLY A 364 -11.34 0.81 -5.31
N ALA A 365 -12.65 0.78 -5.58
CA ALA A 365 -13.20 1.09 -6.90
C ALA A 365 -13.46 2.58 -7.13
N LEU A 366 -13.43 3.39 -6.06
CA LEU A 366 -13.71 4.82 -6.15
C LEU A 366 -12.52 5.56 -6.73
N GLU A 367 -12.75 6.28 -7.82
CA GLU A 367 -11.78 7.17 -8.42
C GLU A 367 -11.66 8.46 -7.59
N CYS A 368 -10.44 8.77 -7.17
CA CYS A 368 -10.11 9.95 -6.39
C CYS A 368 -9.09 10.83 -7.13
N ARG A 369 -8.92 12.05 -6.62
CA ARG A 369 -7.88 12.99 -7.04
C ARG A 369 -7.09 13.50 -5.85
N LEU A 370 -5.78 13.59 -6.02
CA LEU A 370 -4.91 14.43 -5.20
C LEU A 370 -4.73 15.76 -5.93
N LEU A 371 -5.31 16.82 -5.37
CA LEU A 371 -5.26 18.17 -5.91
C LEU A 371 -4.09 18.91 -5.27
N GLU A 372 -3.21 19.48 -6.08
CA GLU A 372 -2.05 20.23 -5.60
C GLU A 372 -2.27 21.73 -5.76
N PHE A 373 -1.93 22.49 -4.71
CA PHE A 373 -2.04 23.93 -4.64
C PHE A 373 -0.70 24.52 -4.22
N GLU A 374 -0.20 25.47 -4.98
CA GLU A 374 0.95 26.29 -4.58
C GLU A 374 0.43 27.44 -3.72
N LEU A 375 0.91 27.53 -2.48
CA LEU A 375 0.43 28.52 -1.50
C LEU A 375 1.49 29.60 -1.36
N TYR A 376 1.34 30.69 -2.11
CA TYR A 376 2.26 31.82 -2.11
C TYR A 376 1.79 32.93 -1.18
N GLU A 377 2.72 33.77 -0.70
CA GLU A 377 2.37 35.08 -0.15
C GLU A 377 1.94 36.01 -1.29
N GLY A 378 0.70 36.55 -1.21
CA GLY A 378 0.17 37.51 -2.18
C GLY A 378 -0.56 36.91 -3.39
N SER A 379 -1.09 37.78 -4.24
CA SER A 379 -1.76 37.38 -5.49
C SER A 379 -0.73 37.05 -6.56
N LYS A 380 -0.94 35.95 -7.31
CA LYS A 380 -0.09 35.58 -8.46
C LYS A 380 0.14 36.83 -9.32
N PRO A 381 1.40 37.18 -9.66
CA PRO A 381 1.65 38.27 -10.60
C PRO A 381 0.84 37.99 -11.86
N ARG A 382 -0.13 38.86 -12.17
CA ARG A 382 -0.74 38.86 -13.50
C ARG A 382 0.38 39.23 -14.45
N TRP A 383 0.85 38.27 -15.24
CA TRP A 383 1.65 38.57 -16.43
C TRP A 383 0.85 39.60 -17.23
N ARG A 384 1.37 40.83 -17.30
CA ARG A 384 0.93 41.82 -18.27
C ARG A 384 1.66 41.49 -19.56
N GLU A 385 0.90 41.43 -20.65
CA GLU A 385 1.36 41.25 -22.03
C GLU A 385 2.45 42.24 -22.42
#